data_AF-A0A961YDB6-F1
#
_entry.id   AF-A0A961YDB6-F1
#
_cell.length_a   1.000
_cell.length_b   1.000
_cell.length_c   1.000
_cell.angle_alpha   90.00
_cell.angle_beta   90.00
_cell.angle_gamma   90.00
#
_symmetry.space_group_name_H-M   'P 1'
#
loop_
_entity.id
_entity.type
_entity.pdbx_description
1 polymer ?
#
loop_
_entity_poly.entity_id
_entity_poly.type
_entity_poly.pdbx_seq_one_letter_code
_entity_poly.pdbx_strand_id
1 'polypeptide(L)'
;GKQIDFRNVVLIMTTNAGAADMAKPPMGFNRQRREGEDSEAINRMFSPEFRNRLDATIAFGNLPPEVVSMVVEKFVLQLEAQLADRGVTIELTGEANQWIADRGYDDQMGARPLARLIQEEIKKPLADEVLFGKLKDGGIVRVSVGRNAAGESALEFEYLDPPAKPAKPKAGPKKKAPAKKAQTKAKPAAKAEKPKPRKGGGSVPRVPAKAD
;
A
#
# COMPACT_ATOMS: atom_id res chain seq x y z
N GLY A 1 36.16 10.23 -9.99
CA GLY A 1 34.99 9.38 -9.68
C GLY A 1 33.73 10.03 -10.22
N LYS A 2 32.57 9.36 -10.15
CA LYS A 2 31.27 10.02 -10.39
C LYS A 2 30.94 10.91 -9.19
N GLN A 3 30.40 12.10 -9.44
CA GLN A 3 29.86 12.99 -8.40
C GLN A 3 28.36 12.73 -8.22
N ILE A 4 27.85 12.96 -7.01
CA ILE A 4 26.43 12.85 -6.64
C ILE A 4 26.04 14.18 -6.00
N ASP A 5 24.86 14.69 -6.32
CA ASP A 5 24.34 15.99 -5.90
C ASP A 5 23.03 15.78 -5.13
N PHE A 6 22.95 16.35 -3.93
CA PHE A 6 21.81 16.22 -3.01
C PHE A 6 20.95 17.49 -2.92
N ARG A 7 21.24 18.55 -3.70
CA ARG A 7 20.54 19.85 -3.61
C ARG A 7 19.02 19.78 -3.80
N ASN A 8 18.51 18.74 -4.47
CA ASN A 8 17.09 18.52 -4.72
C ASN A 8 16.54 17.26 -4.00
N VAL A 9 17.17 16.84 -2.89
CA VAL A 9 16.81 15.64 -2.13
C VAL A 9 16.38 16.02 -0.72
N VAL A 10 15.22 15.53 -0.28
CA VAL A 10 14.82 15.56 1.13
C VAL A 10 15.39 14.31 1.81
N LEU A 11 16.30 14.49 2.76
CA LEU A 11 16.87 13.39 3.54
C LEU A 11 16.04 13.17 4.80
N ILE A 12 15.31 12.05 4.86
CA ILE A 12 14.59 11.61 6.06
C ILE A 12 15.42 10.52 6.73
N MET A 13 15.69 10.68 8.03
CA MET A 13 16.38 9.69 8.87
C MET A 13 15.50 9.34 10.05
N THR A 14 15.48 8.05 10.42
CA THR A 14 14.67 7.51 11.51
C THR A 14 15.53 6.72 12.47
N THR A 15 15.31 6.86 13.78
CA THR A 15 16.00 6.12 14.82
C THR A 15 15.01 5.64 15.87
N ASN A 16 15.30 4.51 16.51
CA ASN A 16 14.56 4.01 17.67
C ASN A 16 15.23 4.43 19.00
N ALA A 17 16.14 5.41 18.97
CA ALA A 17 16.70 6.02 20.17
C ALA A 17 15.58 6.58 21.07
N GLY A 18 15.68 6.39 22.39
CA GLY A 18 14.64 6.78 23.36
C GLY A 18 13.49 5.78 23.50
N ALA A 19 13.12 5.06 22.43
CA ALA A 19 11.96 4.16 22.44
C ALA A 19 12.03 3.08 23.53
N ALA A 20 13.22 2.51 23.79
CA ALA A 20 13.42 1.49 24.83
C ALA A 20 13.45 2.03 26.27
N ASP A 21 13.53 3.34 26.46
CA ASP A 21 13.46 4.01 27.77
C ASP A 21 12.05 4.54 28.03
N MET A 22 11.39 5.10 27.01
CA MET A 22 9.94 5.37 27.00
C MET A 22 9.10 4.10 27.24
N ALA A 23 9.58 2.95 26.75
CA ALA A 23 8.98 1.63 26.98
C ALA A 23 8.86 1.23 28.47
N LYS A 24 9.73 1.78 29.34
CA LYS A 24 9.83 1.33 30.73
C LYS A 24 8.79 2.05 31.60
N PRO A 25 8.11 1.34 32.52
CA PRO A 25 7.19 1.96 33.48
C PRO A 25 7.84 3.17 34.16
N PRO A 26 7.14 4.31 34.27
CA PRO A 26 7.66 5.48 34.97
C PRO A 26 7.85 5.13 36.46
N MET A 27 9.04 5.39 37.00
CA MET A 27 9.28 5.24 38.44
C MET A 27 8.98 6.56 39.17
N GLY A 28 7.99 6.52 40.06
CA GLY A 28 7.62 7.63 40.94
C GLY A 28 6.11 7.77 41.11
N PHE A 29 5.68 8.12 42.33
CA PHE A 29 4.27 8.11 42.79
C PHE A 29 3.28 9.05 42.08
N ASN A 30 3.66 9.73 40.99
CA ASN A 30 2.77 10.68 40.31
C ASN A 30 3.10 10.97 38.83
N ARG A 31 3.91 10.12 38.18
CA ARG A 31 4.39 10.39 36.81
C ARG A 31 3.69 9.46 35.81
N GLN A 32 2.67 9.94 35.11
CA GLN A 32 1.92 9.15 34.10
C GLN A 32 2.65 9.02 32.75
N ARG A 33 3.52 9.99 32.40
CA ARG A 33 4.38 9.94 31.19
C ARG A 33 5.79 10.45 31.49
N ARG A 34 6.77 9.92 30.76
CA ARG A 34 8.17 10.38 30.74
C ARG A 34 8.33 11.38 29.60
N GLU A 35 8.19 12.67 29.88
CA GLU A 35 8.46 13.71 28.87
C GLU A 35 9.95 14.10 28.90
N GLY A 36 10.59 14.18 27.72
CA GLY A 36 11.96 14.67 27.54
C GLY A 36 13.06 13.62 27.40
N GLU A 37 12.84 12.36 27.81
CA GLU A 37 13.87 11.28 27.75
C GLU A 37 14.35 11.00 26.31
N ASP A 38 13.49 11.16 25.30
CA ASP A 38 13.86 11.09 23.88
C ASP A 38 14.99 12.07 23.52
N SER A 39 14.95 13.29 24.06
CA SER A 39 15.95 14.32 23.75
C SER A 39 17.31 13.97 24.34
N GLU A 40 17.36 13.39 25.54
CA GLU A 40 18.61 12.91 26.15
C GLU A 40 19.19 11.72 25.38
N ALA A 41 18.34 10.77 24.97
CA ALA A 41 18.76 9.63 24.18
C ALA A 41 19.35 10.05 22.81
N ILE A 42 18.69 11.00 22.13
CA ILE A 42 19.19 11.60 20.88
C ILE A 42 20.51 12.36 21.12
N ASN A 43 20.59 13.15 22.20
CA ASN A 43 21.80 13.91 22.54
C ASN A 43 23.01 13.02 22.87
N ARG A 44 22.77 11.84 23.44
CA ARG A 44 23.78 10.82 23.74
C ARG A 44 24.19 10.00 22.51
N MET A 45 23.25 9.68 21.62
CA MET A 45 23.51 8.84 20.45
C MET A 45 24.13 9.60 19.28
N PHE A 46 23.81 10.89 19.12
CA PHE A 46 24.27 11.71 17.99
C PHE A 46 25.11 12.91 18.46
N SER A 47 26.26 13.09 17.82
CA SER A 47 27.17 14.19 18.16
C SER A 47 26.54 15.56 17.87
N PRO A 48 26.97 16.64 18.56
CA PRO A 48 26.47 17.99 18.29
C PRO A 48 26.67 18.42 16.83
N GLU A 49 27.79 18.04 16.20
CA GLU A 49 28.11 18.38 14.82
C GLU A 49 27.12 17.77 13.83
N PHE A 50 26.61 16.56 14.10
CA PHE A 50 25.57 15.93 13.30
C PHE A 50 24.22 16.58 13.52
N ARG A 51 23.82 16.81 14.79
CA ARG A 51 22.54 17.45 15.13
C ARG A 51 22.43 18.87 14.57
N ASN A 52 23.52 19.62 14.55
CA ASN A 52 23.62 20.96 13.95
C ASN A 52 23.54 20.96 12.39
N ARG A 53 23.34 19.80 11.76
CA ARG A 53 23.09 19.64 10.32
C ARG A 53 21.68 19.12 10.00
N LEU A 54 20.81 19.04 10.99
CA LEU A 54 19.40 18.68 10.82
C LEU A 54 18.55 19.96 10.88
N ASP A 55 17.67 20.16 9.90
CA ASP A 55 16.74 21.30 9.91
C ASP A 55 15.69 21.17 11.03
N ALA A 56 15.28 19.94 11.35
CA ALA A 56 14.34 19.62 12.42
C ALA A 56 14.58 18.23 13.01
N THR A 57 14.17 18.03 14.26
CA THR A 57 14.03 16.71 14.90
C THR A 57 12.58 16.58 15.36
N ILE A 58 11.91 15.51 14.96
CA ILE A 58 10.48 15.27 15.22
C ILE A 58 10.34 14.02 16.08
N ALA A 59 9.78 14.17 17.28
CA ALA A 59 9.41 13.05 18.13
C ALA A 59 8.05 12.48 17.71
N PHE A 60 7.91 11.16 17.72
CA PHE A 60 6.66 10.46 17.42
C PHE A 60 6.18 9.74 18.67
N GLY A 61 5.04 10.17 19.22
CA GLY A 61 4.40 9.51 20.34
C GLY A 61 3.53 8.32 19.93
N ASN A 62 2.93 7.68 20.93
CA ASN A 62 1.90 6.64 20.80
C ASN A 62 0.72 7.10 19.92
N LEU A 63 0.06 6.15 19.25
CA LEU A 63 -1.09 6.46 18.40
C LEU A 63 -2.36 6.67 19.26
N PRO A 64 -3.12 7.77 19.08
CA PRO A 64 -4.45 7.89 19.66
C PRO A 64 -5.40 6.78 19.15
N PRO A 65 -6.38 6.32 19.95
CA PRO A 65 -7.30 5.24 19.56
C PRO A 65 -8.01 5.49 18.22
N GLU A 66 -8.36 6.74 17.93
CA GLU A 66 -9.00 7.15 16.68
C GLU A 66 -8.07 6.94 15.47
N VAL A 67 -6.77 7.15 15.66
CA VAL A 67 -5.75 6.90 14.63
C VAL A 67 -5.51 5.41 14.46
N VAL A 68 -5.57 4.62 15.53
CA VAL A 68 -5.54 3.16 15.46
C VAL A 68 -6.71 2.63 14.61
N SER A 69 -7.93 3.11 14.85
CA SER A 69 -9.12 2.75 14.05
C SER A 69 -8.98 3.11 12.57
N MET A 70 -8.44 4.30 12.25
CA MET A 70 -8.13 4.67 10.85
C MET A 70 -7.07 3.77 10.20
N VAL A 71 -6.12 3.24 10.98
CA VAL A 71 -5.12 2.29 10.48
C VAL A 71 -5.74 0.92 10.20
N VAL A 72 -6.70 0.46 11.02
CA VAL A 72 -7.50 -0.75 10.74
C VAL A 72 -8.27 -0.61 9.44
N GLU A 73 -9.02 0.49 9.26
CA GLU A 73 -9.76 0.78 8.02
C GLU A 73 -8.85 0.77 6.79
N LYS A 74 -7.68 1.42 6.89
CA LYS A 74 -6.67 1.42 5.83
C LYS A 74 -6.19 0.02 5.47
N PHE A 75 -5.95 -0.86 6.46
CA PHE A 75 -5.52 -2.24 6.19
C PHE A 75 -6.65 -3.07 5.58
N VAL A 76 -7.90 -2.88 5.98
CA VAL A 76 -9.06 -3.56 5.38
C VAL A 76 -9.29 -3.07 3.95
N LEU A 77 -9.17 -1.77 3.66
CA LEU A 77 -9.21 -1.22 2.30
C LEU A 77 -8.07 -1.77 1.42
N GLN A 78 -6.87 -1.96 1.98
CA GLN A 78 -5.77 -2.61 1.27
C GLN A 78 -6.04 -4.10 0.99
N LEU A 79 -6.77 -4.79 1.87
CA LEU A 79 -7.21 -6.17 1.66
C LEU A 79 -8.31 -6.24 0.59
N GLU A 80 -9.31 -5.36 0.63
CA GLU A 80 -10.35 -5.25 -0.39
C GLU A 80 -9.74 -4.96 -1.77
N ALA A 81 -8.77 -4.05 -1.86
CA ALA A 81 -8.06 -3.78 -3.11
C ALA A 81 -7.32 -5.01 -3.69
N GLN A 82 -6.91 -5.97 -2.86
CA GLN A 82 -6.35 -7.26 -3.32
C GLN A 82 -7.43 -8.25 -3.78
N LEU A 83 -8.68 -8.08 -3.35
CA LEU A 83 -9.82 -8.94 -3.67
C LEU A 83 -10.76 -8.33 -4.74
N ALA A 84 -10.55 -7.07 -5.13
CA ALA A 84 -11.33 -6.38 -6.16
C ALA A 84 -11.36 -7.14 -7.50
N ASP A 85 -10.25 -7.78 -7.92
CA ASP A 85 -10.18 -8.63 -9.11
C ASP A 85 -11.09 -9.88 -9.02
N ARG A 86 -11.50 -10.28 -7.81
CA ARG A 86 -12.47 -11.35 -7.54
C ARG A 86 -13.89 -10.83 -7.37
N GLY A 87 -14.11 -9.52 -7.38
CA GLY A 87 -15.43 -8.92 -7.16
C GLY A 87 -15.95 -9.12 -5.73
N VAL A 88 -15.05 -9.09 -4.75
CA VAL A 88 -15.39 -9.21 -3.32
C VAL A 88 -15.21 -7.86 -2.64
N THR A 89 -16.26 -7.39 -1.95
CA THR A 89 -16.25 -6.17 -1.13
C THR A 89 -16.38 -6.54 0.35
N ILE A 90 -15.68 -5.79 1.21
CA ILE A 90 -15.66 -6.02 2.66
C ILE A 90 -16.33 -4.84 3.38
N GLU A 91 -17.46 -5.09 4.04
CA GLU A 91 -18.09 -4.15 4.96
C GLU A 91 -17.64 -4.43 6.40
N LEU A 92 -16.72 -3.61 6.94
CA LEU A 92 -16.32 -3.68 8.35
C LEU A 92 -17.28 -2.84 9.22
N THR A 93 -17.91 -3.42 10.24
CA THR A 93 -18.70 -2.62 11.19
C THR A 93 -17.81 -1.82 12.15
N GLY A 94 -18.33 -0.74 12.72
CA GLY A 94 -17.60 0.07 13.71
C GLY A 94 -17.17 -0.73 14.94
N GLU A 95 -18.01 -1.67 15.39
CA GLU A 95 -17.70 -2.61 16.48
C GLU A 95 -16.53 -3.54 16.13
N ALA A 96 -16.51 -4.06 14.90
CA ALA A 96 -15.42 -4.91 14.43
C ALA A 96 -14.11 -4.13 14.26
N ASN A 97 -14.18 -2.87 13.82
CA ASN A 97 -13.04 -1.96 13.79
C ASN A 97 -12.44 -1.77 15.19
N GLN A 98 -13.27 -1.39 16.17
CA GLN A 98 -12.85 -1.21 17.57
C GLN A 98 -12.27 -2.49 18.17
N TRP A 99 -12.90 -3.65 17.94
CA TRP A 99 -12.37 -4.94 18.43
C TRP A 99 -10.98 -5.27 17.88
N ILE A 100 -10.72 -4.99 16.59
CA ILE A 100 -9.40 -5.18 15.97
C ILE A 100 -8.39 -4.17 16.53
N ALA A 101 -8.81 -2.91 16.70
CA ALA A 101 -7.98 -1.86 17.26
C ALA A 101 -7.53 -2.20 18.69
N ASP A 102 -8.46 -2.52 19.57
CA ASP A 102 -8.21 -2.86 20.98
C ASP A 102 -7.34 -4.12 21.16
N ARG A 103 -7.54 -5.13 20.30
CA ARG A 103 -6.82 -6.42 20.39
C ARG A 103 -5.46 -6.42 19.69
N GLY A 104 -5.26 -5.58 18.69
CA GLY A 104 -4.06 -5.58 17.84
C GLY A 104 -3.17 -4.34 17.98
N TYR A 105 -3.57 -3.35 18.78
CA TYR A 105 -2.71 -2.24 19.19
C TYR A 105 -1.95 -2.60 20.47
N ASP A 106 -0.68 -2.20 20.53
CA ASP A 106 0.23 -2.41 21.64
C ASP A 106 1.04 -1.12 21.81
N ASP A 107 1.10 -0.52 23.00
CA ASP A 107 1.79 0.76 23.19
C ASP A 107 3.32 0.69 22.97
N GLN A 108 3.92 -0.50 23.02
CA GLN A 108 5.34 -0.74 22.82
C GLN A 108 5.67 -1.00 21.34
N MET A 109 4.75 -1.68 20.62
CA MET A 109 4.92 -2.02 19.20
C MET A 109 4.14 -1.09 18.26
N GLY A 110 3.30 -0.20 18.79
CA GLY A 110 2.34 0.63 18.06
C GLY A 110 1.36 -0.21 17.25
N ALA A 111 0.94 0.34 16.11
CA ALA A 111 0.04 -0.28 15.14
C ALA A 111 0.63 -1.51 14.39
N ARG A 112 1.84 -1.97 14.71
CA ARG A 112 2.52 -3.07 13.98
C ARG A 112 1.78 -4.42 14.06
N PRO A 113 1.20 -4.85 15.20
CA PRO A 113 0.53 -6.15 15.28
C PRO A 113 -0.82 -6.18 14.51
N LEU A 114 -1.49 -5.04 14.30
CA LEU A 114 -2.76 -4.95 13.57
C LEU A 114 -2.73 -5.65 12.21
N ALA A 115 -1.67 -5.46 11.42
CA ALA A 115 -1.54 -6.07 10.10
C ALA A 115 -1.52 -7.61 10.18
N ARG A 116 -0.91 -8.16 11.24
CA ARG A 116 -0.92 -9.61 11.51
C ARG A 116 -2.29 -10.07 12.00
N LEU A 117 -2.93 -9.34 12.92
CA LEU A 117 -4.25 -9.68 13.43
C LEU A 117 -5.28 -9.72 12.29
N ILE A 118 -5.30 -8.71 11.41
CA ILE A 118 -6.15 -8.67 10.21
C ILE A 118 -5.81 -9.83 9.25
N GLN A 119 -4.53 -10.20 9.11
CA GLN A 119 -4.15 -11.36 8.31
C GLN A 119 -4.66 -12.68 8.90
N GLU A 120 -4.61 -12.85 10.22
CA GLU A 120 -4.99 -14.10 10.90
C GLU A 120 -6.51 -14.24 11.06
N GLU A 121 -7.21 -13.17 11.45
CA GLU A 121 -8.65 -13.18 11.73
C GLU A 121 -9.52 -12.90 10.50
N ILE A 122 -9.10 -12.06 9.54
CA ILE A 122 -9.90 -11.72 8.35
C ILE A 122 -9.37 -12.41 7.09
N LYS A 123 -8.09 -12.22 6.76
CA LYS A 123 -7.57 -12.68 5.46
C LYS A 123 -7.55 -14.19 5.31
N LYS A 124 -7.29 -14.96 6.38
CA LYS A 124 -7.31 -16.43 6.34
C LYS A 124 -8.72 -16.97 6.09
N PRO A 125 -9.76 -16.67 6.90
CA PRO A 125 -11.12 -17.16 6.61
C PRO A 125 -11.64 -16.77 5.23
N LEU A 126 -11.41 -15.51 4.80
CA LEU A 126 -11.83 -15.08 3.47
C LEU A 126 -11.10 -15.79 2.32
N ALA A 127 -9.86 -16.25 2.52
CA ALA A 127 -9.12 -16.94 1.45
C ALA A 127 -9.80 -18.28 1.08
N ASP A 128 -10.25 -19.06 2.06
CA ASP A 128 -10.92 -20.33 1.82
C ASP A 128 -12.30 -20.12 1.17
N GLU A 129 -13.06 -19.11 1.63
CA GLU A 129 -14.36 -18.74 1.05
C GLU A 129 -14.26 -18.20 -0.39
N VAL A 130 -13.17 -17.51 -0.74
CA VAL A 130 -12.90 -17.02 -2.10
C VAL A 130 -12.41 -18.13 -3.05
N LEU A 131 -11.76 -19.17 -2.52
CA LEU A 131 -11.29 -20.31 -3.32
C LEU A 131 -12.36 -21.38 -3.52
N PHE A 132 -13.11 -21.71 -2.47
CA PHE A 132 -13.96 -22.90 -2.41
C PHE A 132 -15.40 -22.63 -1.93
N GLY A 133 -15.63 -21.54 -1.19
CA GLY A 133 -16.89 -21.23 -0.54
C GLY A 133 -17.77 -20.20 -1.27
N LYS A 134 -18.49 -19.39 -0.48
CA LYS A 134 -19.57 -18.49 -0.93
C LYS A 134 -19.08 -17.31 -1.77
N LEU A 135 -17.82 -16.89 -1.60
CA LEU A 135 -17.25 -15.72 -2.27
C LEU A 135 -16.55 -16.04 -3.60
N LYS A 136 -16.56 -17.31 -4.04
CA LYS A 136 -15.92 -17.79 -5.27
C LYS A 136 -16.32 -17.03 -6.54
N ASP A 137 -17.55 -16.53 -6.60
CA ASP A 137 -18.15 -15.84 -7.74
C ASP A 137 -18.21 -14.31 -7.58
N GLY A 138 -17.58 -13.78 -6.52
CA GLY A 138 -17.76 -12.42 -6.00
C GLY A 138 -18.89 -12.35 -4.96
N GLY A 139 -18.99 -11.24 -4.24
CA GLY A 139 -20.00 -11.04 -3.18
C GLY A 139 -19.65 -9.89 -2.23
N ILE A 140 -20.53 -9.63 -1.27
CA ILE A 140 -20.26 -8.69 -0.17
C ILE A 140 -20.12 -9.52 1.10
N VAL A 141 -19.04 -9.33 1.86
CA VAL A 141 -18.90 -9.90 3.19
C VAL A 141 -18.95 -8.78 4.22
N ARG A 142 -19.88 -8.90 5.17
CA ARG A 142 -19.95 -8.02 6.33
C ARG A 142 -19.26 -8.69 7.52
N VAL A 143 -18.40 -7.93 8.18
CA VAL A 143 -17.61 -8.37 9.33
C VAL A 143 -18.10 -7.64 10.57
N SER A 144 -18.69 -8.40 11.50
CA SER A 144 -19.23 -7.92 12.78
C SER A 144 -18.53 -8.59 13.97
N VAL A 145 -18.87 -8.18 15.19
CA VAL A 145 -18.40 -8.85 16.42
C VAL A 145 -19.51 -9.77 16.94
N GLY A 146 -19.21 -11.06 17.04
CA GLY A 146 -20.05 -12.07 17.66
C GLY A 146 -19.41 -12.66 18.91
N ARG A 147 -20.00 -13.74 19.43
CA ARG A 147 -19.37 -14.60 20.45
C ARG A 147 -19.04 -15.97 19.86
N ASN A 148 -17.83 -16.46 20.11
CA ASN A 148 -17.45 -17.81 19.75
C ASN A 148 -18.07 -18.84 20.72
N ALA A 149 -17.92 -20.14 20.40
CA ALA A 149 -18.44 -21.24 21.23
C ALA A 149 -17.81 -21.34 22.64
N ALA A 150 -16.71 -20.63 22.90
CA ALA A 150 -16.08 -20.51 24.22
C ALA A 150 -16.60 -19.28 25.02
N GLY A 151 -17.48 -18.47 24.43
CA GLY A 151 -18.05 -17.27 25.05
C GLY A 151 -17.23 -15.99 24.88
N GLU A 152 -16.09 -16.05 24.17
CA GLU A 152 -15.22 -14.91 23.91
C GLU A 152 -15.70 -14.11 22.69
N SER A 153 -15.46 -12.80 22.68
CA SER A 153 -15.74 -11.94 21.53
C SER A 153 -14.82 -12.29 20.36
N ALA A 154 -15.39 -12.57 19.19
CA ALA A 154 -14.69 -12.96 17.97
C ALA A 154 -15.34 -12.29 16.74
N LEU A 155 -14.64 -12.26 15.59
CA LEU A 155 -15.22 -11.75 14.36
C LEU A 155 -16.20 -12.77 13.76
N GLU A 156 -17.36 -12.28 13.32
CA GLU A 156 -18.39 -13.02 12.61
C GLU A 156 -18.51 -12.51 11.17
N PHE A 157 -18.80 -13.42 10.24
CA PHE A 157 -18.80 -13.15 8.80
C PHE A 157 -20.17 -13.44 8.20
N GLU A 158 -20.91 -12.38 7.90
CA GLU A 158 -22.18 -12.43 7.17
C GLU A 158 -21.88 -12.29 5.66
N TYR A 159 -22.14 -13.36 4.90
CA TYR A 159 -21.96 -13.37 3.45
C TYR A 159 -23.28 -12.99 2.78
N LEU A 160 -23.33 -11.78 2.23
CA LEU A 160 -24.47 -11.27 1.48
C LEU A 160 -24.30 -11.68 0.01
N ASP A 161 -25.26 -12.47 -0.49
CA ASP A 161 -25.29 -12.88 -1.89
C ASP A 161 -25.28 -11.64 -2.80
N PRO A 162 -24.46 -11.63 -3.87
CA PRO A 162 -24.40 -10.48 -4.76
C PRO A 162 -25.78 -10.24 -5.41
N PRO A 163 -26.26 -8.98 -5.48
CA PRO A 163 -27.48 -8.67 -6.21
C PRO A 163 -27.33 -9.17 -7.65
N ALA A 164 -28.34 -9.92 -8.11
CA ALA A 164 -28.24 -10.78 -9.30
C ALA A 164 -27.53 -10.08 -10.47
N LYS A 165 -26.38 -10.66 -10.89
CA LYS A 165 -25.47 -10.11 -11.91
C LYS A 165 -26.28 -9.52 -13.08
N PRO A 166 -26.25 -8.19 -13.34
CA PRO A 166 -26.89 -7.64 -14.52
C PRO A 166 -26.25 -8.31 -15.74
N ALA A 167 -27.08 -8.93 -16.58
CA ALA A 167 -26.61 -9.82 -17.63
C ALA A 167 -25.62 -9.07 -18.54
N LYS A 168 -24.36 -9.53 -18.57
CA LYS A 168 -23.36 -9.01 -19.51
C LYS A 168 -23.97 -9.05 -20.91
N PRO A 169 -24.09 -7.92 -21.63
CA PRO A 169 -24.68 -7.91 -22.95
C PRO A 169 -23.87 -8.84 -23.84
N LYS A 170 -24.51 -9.91 -24.35
CA LYS A 170 -23.86 -10.92 -25.18
C LYS A 170 -23.20 -10.22 -26.36
N ALA A 171 -21.88 -10.36 -26.48
CA ALA A 171 -21.14 -9.81 -27.61
C ALA A 171 -21.74 -10.35 -28.91
N GLY A 172 -22.30 -9.45 -29.73
CA GLY A 172 -22.93 -9.80 -31.00
C GLY A 172 -21.95 -10.51 -31.95
N PRO A 173 -22.46 -11.33 -32.88
CA PRO A 173 -21.61 -12.14 -33.75
C PRO A 173 -20.67 -11.26 -34.59
N LYS A 174 -19.36 -11.49 -34.47
CA LYS A 174 -18.34 -10.80 -35.28
C LYS A 174 -18.62 -11.00 -36.76
N LYS A 175 -19.08 -9.96 -37.46
CA LYS A 175 -19.13 -9.93 -38.93
C LYS A 175 -17.72 -10.16 -39.49
N LYS A 176 -17.52 -11.24 -40.23
CA LYS A 176 -16.28 -11.47 -40.99
C LYS A 176 -16.17 -10.42 -42.10
N ALA A 177 -15.05 -9.72 -42.18
CA ALA A 177 -14.74 -8.88 -43.32
C ALA A 177 -14.45 -9.75 -44.56
N PRO A 178 -14.87 -9.37 -45.78
CA PRO A 178 -14.70 -10.18 -46.97
C PRO A 178 -13.26 -10.14 -47.51
N ALA A 179 -12.79 -11.28 -48.03
CA ALA A 179 -11.48 -11.41 -48.65
C ALA A 179 -11.42 -10.70 -50.02
N LYS A 180 -10.36 -9.92 -50.26
CA LYS A 180 -10.09 -9.34 -51.59
C LYS A 180 -9.59 -10.42 -52.56
N LYS A 181 -10.34 -10.66 -53.65
CA LYS A 181 -9.83 -11.37 -54.84
C LYS A 181 -9.02 -10.41 -55.72
N ALA A 182 -8.01 -10.93 -56.43
CA ALA A 182 -7.15 -10.19 -57.33
C ALA A 182 -7.52 -10.41 -58.81
N GLN A 183 -7.38 -9.37 -59.65
CA GLN A 183 -7.29 -9.33 -61.12
C GLN A 183 -7.22 -7.84 -61.57
N THR A 184 -6.55 -7.36 -62.63
CA THR A 184 -5.38 -7.85 -63.43
C THR A 184 -4.88 -6.73 -64.36
N LYS A 185 -3.54 -6.55 -64.50
CA LYS A 185 -2.79 -5.97 -65.67
C LYS A 185 -3.08 -4.47 -66.02
N ALA A 186 -2.21 -3.66 -66.63
CA ALA A 186 -0.86 -3.80 -67.26
C ALA A 186 -0.13 -2.40 -67.26
N LYS A 187 1.10 -2.14 -67.75
CA LYS A 187 2.20 -2.99 -68.30
C LYS A 187 3.62 -2.55 -67.78
N PRO A 188 4.55 -1.76 -68.43
CA PRO A 188 5.96 -1.68 -67.95
C PRO A 188 6.51 -0.21 -67.83
N ALA A 189 7.80 0.11 -67.58
CA ALA A 189 9.07 -0.65 -67.60
C ALA A 189 10.18 0.04 -66.77
N ALA A 190 11.25 -0.73 -66.45
CA ALA A 190 12.65 -0.29 -66.20
C ALA A 190 12.94 0.66 -65.00
N LYS A 191 14.10 0.62 -64.34
CA LYS A 191 15.30 -0.24 -64.42
C LYS A 191 15.96 -0.31 -63.02
N ALA A 192 17.12 -0.98 -62.91
CA ALA A 192 17.98 -1.10 -61.71
C ALA A 192 18.33 0.27 -61.06
N GLU A 193 18.81 0.39 -59.81
CA GLU A 193 19.83 -0.44 -59.16
C GLU A 193 19.88 -0.24 -57.61
N LYS A 194 20.54 -1.15 -56.89
CA LYS A 194 20.96 -0.99 -55.47
C LYS A 194 22.49 -1.08 -55.41
N PRO A 195 23.18 -0.28 -54.58
CA PRO A 195 23.72 -0.90 -53.36
C PRO A 195 23.77 -0.01 -52.09
N LYS A 196 23.42 -0.67 -50.96
CA LYS A 196 23.96 -0.71 -49.58
C LYS A 196 24.92 0.39 -48.98
N PRO A 197 25.09 0.42 -47.63
CA PRO A 197 25.05 1.66 -46.83
C PRO A 197 26.41 2.16 -46.32
N ARG A 198 26.42 3.35 -45.67
CA ARG A 198 27.53 3.80 -44.80
C ARG A 198 27.05 4.47 -43.49
N LYS A 199 27.92 4.39 -42.47
CA LYS A 199 27.76 4.91 -41.09
C LYS A 199 28.27 6.36 -40.97
N GLY A 200 27.87 7.09 -39.92
CA GLY A 200 28.72 8.12 -39.29
C GLY A 200 28.01 9.31 -38.64
N GLY A 201 28.44 9.67 -37.41
CA GLY A 201 28.14 10.94 -36.72
C GLY A 201 26.70 11.09 -36.15
N GLY A 202 26.44 11.60 -34.94
CA GLY A 202 27.32 12.06 -33.87
C GLY A 202 27.36 13.58 -33.68
N SER A 203 26.36 14.14 -32.99
CA SER A 203 26.47 15.37 -32.16
C SER A 203 25.12 15.78 -31.57
N VAL A 204 25.08 16.13 -30.28
CA VAL A 204 23.97 16.86 -29.64
C VAL A 204 24.25 18.37 -29.64
N PRO A 205 23.27 19.25 -29.92
CA PRO A 205 23.47 20.70 -29.83
C PRO A 205 23.46 21.17 -28.36
N ARG A 206 24.31 22.15 -28.05
CA ARG A 206 24.48 22.76 -26.72
C ARG A 206 23.95 24.20 -26.76
N VAL A 207 23.17 24.60 -25.75
CA VAL A 207 22.60 25.95 -25.61
C VAL A 207 23.58 26.85 -24.83
N PRO A 208 23.81 28.12 -25.22
CA PRO A 208 24.79 28.99 -24.58
C PRO A 208 24.28 29.62 -23.27
N ALA A 209 25.21 29.88 -22.35
CA ALA A 209 24.97 30.74 -21.18
C ALA A 209 25.20 32.22 -21.56
N LYS A 210 24.39 33.12 -21.02
CA LYS A 210 24.63 34.57 -21.06
C LYS A 210 25.54 34.96 -19.90
N ALA A 211 26.37 35.98 -20.12
CA ALA A 211 27.06 36.71 -19.07
C ALA A 211 26.27 38.00 -18.76
N ASP A 212 26.17 38.33 -17.48
CA ASP A 212 26.61 39.59 -16.86
C ASP A 212 26.68 39.37 -15.33
#